data_AF-A0A0D9S0E7-F1
#
_entry.id   AF-A0A0D9S0E7-F1
#
_cell.length_a   1.000
_cell.length_b   1.000
_cell.length_c   1.000
_cell.angle_alpha   90.00
_cell.angle_beta   90.00
_cell.angle_gamma   90.00
#
_symmetry.space_group_name_H-M   'P 1'
#
loop_
_entity.id
_entity.type
_entity.pdbx_description
1 polymer ?
#
loop_
_entity_poly.entity_id
_entity_poly.type
_entity_poly.pdbx_seq_one_letter_code
_entity_poly.pdbx_strand_id
1 'polypeptide(L)'
;MQEHEQDSELREQMSGYKRMRRQHQKQLMTLENKLKAEMDEHRLRLDKDLETQRNNFAAEMEKLIKKHQAAMEKEAKVMSNEEKKFQQHIQAQQKKELNSFLESQKREYKLRKEQLKEELNENQSTPKKEKQEWLSKQKENIQHFQAEEEANLLRRQRQYLELECRRFKRRMLLGRHNLEQDLVREVSLSDEKF
;
A
#
# COMPACT_ATOMS: atom_id res chain seq x y z
N MET A 1 -3.84 52.54 94.96
CA MET A 1 -4.93 51.94 94.15
C MET A 1 -4.82 52.32 92.68
N GLN A 2 -4.70 53.62 92.33
CA GLN A 2 -4.57 54.07 90.93
C GLN A 2 -3.40 53.46 90.12
N GLU A 3 -2.20 53.29 90.70
CA GLU A 3 -1.08 52.67 89.97
C GLU A 3 -1.30 51.18 89.65
N HIS A 4 -1.99 50.45 90.54
CA HIS A 4 -2.35 49.05 90.30
C HIS A 4 -3.46 48.91 89.26
N GLU A 5 -4.38 49.87 89.16
CA GLU A 5 -5.41 49.92 88.12
C GLU A 5 -4.80 50.25 86.75
N GLN A 6 -3.89 51.22 86.66
CA GLN A 6 -3.20 51.56 85.41
C GLN A 6 -2.33 50.40 84.90
N ASP A 7 -1.64 49.70 85.80
CA ASP A 7 -0.86 48.50 85.47
C ASP A 7 -1.75 47.31 85.07
N SER A 8 -2.95 47.19 85.66
CA SER A 8 -3.96 46.21 85.26
C SER A 8 -4.54 46.50 83.86
N GLU A 9 -4.88 47.75 83.57
CA GLU A 9 -5.38 48.19 82.26
C GLU A 9 -4.32 47.99 81.17
N LEU A 10 -3.06 48.31 81.44
CA LEU A 10 -1.96 48.08 80.50
C LEU A 10 -1.77 46.58 80.21
N ARG A 11 -1.86 45.71 81.22
CA ARG A 11 -1.81 44.25 81.02
C ARG A 11 -2.98 43.76 80.17
N GLU A 12 -4.19 44.27 80.38
CA GLU A 12 -5.37 43.89 79.62
C GLU A 12 -5.28 44.31 78.15
N GLN A 13 -4.83 45.54 77.86
CA GLN A 13 -4.57 46.02 76.50
C GLN A 13 -3.49 45.17 75.80
N MET A 14 -2.40 44.85 76.50
CA MET A 14 -1.33 44.00 75.96
C MET A 14 -1.80 42.56 75.72
N SER A 15 -2.70 42.04 76.55
CA SER A 15 -3.35 40.73 76.36
C SER A 15 -4.27 40.74 75.13
N GLY A 16 -5.06 41.80 74.96
CA GLY A 16 -5.92 42.03 73.79
C GLY A 16 -5.13 42.09 72.48
N TYR A 17 -4.05 42.87 72.46
CA TYR A 17 -3.17 42.96 71.29
C TYR A 17 -2.51 41.62 70.93
N LYS A 18 -2.00 40.86 71.93
CA LYS A 18 -1.44 39.52 71.69
C LYS A 18 -2.48 38.58 71.07
N ARG A 19 -3.74 38.64 71.51
CA ARG A 19 -4.85 37.85 70.95
C ARG A 19 -5.15 38.26 69.50
N MET A 20 -5.27 39.55 69.23
CA MET A 20 -5.49 40.09 67.89
C MET A 20 -4.35 39.69 66.94
N ARG A 21 -3.09 39.82 67.37
CA ARG A 21 -1.92 39.40 66.59
C ARG A 21 -1.97 37.91 66.25
N ARG A 22 -2.29 37.04 67.22
CA ARG A 22 -2.45 35.59 66.97
C ARG A 22 -3.59 35.31 65.99
N GLN A 23 -4.71 36.02 66.09
CA GLN A 23 -5.82 35.90 65.17
C GLN A 23 -5.44 36.31 63.75
N HIS A 24 -4.76 37.45 63.58
CA HIS A 24 -4.26 37.90 62.27
C HIS A 24 -3.24 36.92 61.70
N GLN A 25 -2.31 36.41 62.52
CA GLN A 25 -1.34 35.40 62.08
C GLN A 25 -2.05 34.13 61.60
N LYS A 26 -3.11 33.68 62.30
CA LYS A 26 -3.93 32.55 61.87
C LYS A 26 -4.68 32.82 60.56
N GLN A 27 -5.23 34.02 60.39
CA GLN A 27 -5.90 34.44 59.15
C GLN A 27 -4.94 34.46 57.96
N LEU A 28 -3.74 35.02 58.13
CA LEU A 28 -2.69 35.02 57.11
C LEU A 28 -2.32 33.58 56.69
N MET A 29 -2.03 32.71 57.66
CA MET A 29 -1.72 31.31 57.38
C MET A 29 -2.89 30.59 56.67
N THR A 30 -4.14 30.93 57.00
CA THR A 30 -5.32 30.36 56.33
C THR A 30 -5.39 30.81 54.86
N LEU A 31 -5.12 32.09 54.58
CA LEU A 31 -5.10 32.63 53.22
C LEU A 31 -3.96 32.06 52.39
N GLU A 32 -2.76 31.97 52.96
CA GLU A 32 -1.59 31.35 52.30
C GLU A 32 -1.87 29.90 51.92
N ASN A 33 -2.45 29.11 52.82
CA ASN A 33 -2.84 27.73 52.54
C ASN A 33 -3.93 27.64 51.48
N LYS A 34 -4.90 28.57 51.48
CA LYS A 34 -5.95 28.62 50.45
C LYS A 34 -5.36 28.92 49.06
N LEU A 35 -4.51 29.93 48.95
CA LEU A 35 -3.84 30.27 47.69
C LEU A 35 -2.96 29.12 47.20
N LYS A 36 -2.25 28.44 48.10
CA LYS A 36 -1.45 27.26 47.75
C LYS A 36 -2.33 26.12 47.21
N ALA A 37 -3.46 25.85 47.85
CA ALA A 37 -4.40 24.83 47.39
C ALA A 37 -5.00 25.18 46.02
N GLU A 38 -5.37 26.44 45.78
CA GLU A 38 -5.86 26.92 44.47
C GLU A 38 -4.77 26.76 43.38
N MET A 39 -3.51 27.11 43.69
CA MET A 39 -2.39 26.91 42.77
C MET A 39 -2.14 25.43 42.45
N ASP A 40 -2.21 24.55 43.45
CA ASP A 40 -2.08 23.10 43.26
C ASP A 40 -3.24 22.54 42.40
N GLU A 41 -4.46 23.04 42.58
CA GLU A 41 -5.62 22.67 41.75
C GLU A 41 -5.45 23.11 40.30
N HIS A 42 -5.00 24.34 40.06
CA HIS A 42 -4.74 24.85 38.71
C HIS A 42 -3.65 24.05 37.99
N ARG A 43 -2.56 23.71 38.71
CA ARG A 43 -1.51 22.84 38.16
C ARG A 43 -2.07 21.48 37.77
N LEU A 44 -2.81 20.83 38.68
CA LEU A 44 -3.39 19.51 38.42
C LEU A 44 -4.37 19.53 37.23
N ARG A 45 -5.16 20.60 37.10
CA ARG A 45 -6.05 20.79 35.95
C ARG A 45 -5.28 20.90 34.65
N LEU A 46 -4.22 21.72 34.62
CA LEU A 46 -3.37 21.89 33.44
C LEU A 46 -2.69 20.58 33.04
N ASP A 47 -2.14 19.83 34.00
CA ASP A 47 -1.51 18.53 33.74
C ASP A 47 -2.52 17.54 33.15
N LYS A 48 -3.74 17.53 33.67
CA LYS A 48 -4.83 16.67 33.16
C LYS A 48 -5.27 17.06 31.76
N ASP A 49 -5.40 18.36 31.48
CA ASP A 49 -5.80 18.85 30.17
C ASP A 49 -4.72 18.53 29.12
N LEU A 50 -3.43 18.74 29.46
CA LEU A 50 -2.30 18.35 28.63
C LEU A 50 -2.30 16.84 28.33
N GLU A 51 -2.46 16.02 29.36
CA GLU A 51 -2.50 14.57 29.19
C GLU A 51 -3.70 14.12 28.34
N THR A 52 -4.86 14.77 28.51
CA THR A 52 -6.04 14.51 27.68
C THR A 52 -5.78 14.84 26.22
N GLN A 53 -5.17 15.99 25.92
CA GLN A 53 -4.81 16.36 24.55
C GLN A 53 -3.80 15.38 23.95
N ARG A 54 -2.76 14.99 24.70
CA ARG A 54 -1.78 13.98 24.24
C ARG A 54 -2.43 12.66 23.86
N ASN A 55 -3.35 12.18 24.70
CA ASN A 55 -4.08 10.94 24.45
C ASN A 55 -5.02 11.05 23.23
N ASN A 56 -5.68 12.19 23.05
CA ASN A 56 -6.52 12.45 21.88
C ASN A 56 -5.68 12.45 20.59
N PHE A 57 -4.54 13.15 20.57
CA PHE A 57 -3.64 13.17 19.42
C PHE A 57 -3.09 11.79 19.11
N ALA A 58 -2.66 11.04 20.13
CA ALA A 58 -2.19 9.66 19.94
C ALA A 58 -3.28 8.77 19.30
N ALA A 59 -4.53 8.91 19.74
CA ALA A 59 -5.65 8.16 19.18
C ALA A 59 -6.00 8.58 17.74
N GLU A 60 -5.89 9.86 17.41
CA GLU A 60 -6.11 10.36 16.05
C GLU A 60 -5.01 9.90 15.08
N MET A 61 -3.74 9.95 15.52
CA MET A 61 -2.61 9.43 14.75
C MET A 61 -2.74 7.93 14.49
N GLU A 62 -3.13 7.15 15.49
CA GLU A 62 -3.36 5.71 15.33
C GLU A 62 -4.49 5.42 14.33
N LYS A 63 -5.58 6.22 14.35
CA LYS A 63 -6.66 6.10 13.35
C LYS A 63 -6.17 6.43 11.94
N LEU A 64 -5.35 7.47 11.80
CA LEU A 64 -4.79 7.87 10.52
C LEU A 64 -3.87 6.78 9.95
N ILE A 65 -2.97 6.23 10.78
CA ILE A 65 -2.08 5.12 10.40
C ILE A 65 -2.90 3.92 9.93
N LYS A 66 -3.95 3.52 10.66
CA LYS A 66 -4.83 2.41 10.26
C LYS A 66 -5.55 2.68 8.94
N LYS A 67 -6.02 3.90 8.72
CA LYS A 67 -6.63 4.32 7.45
C LYS A 67 -5.63 4.19 6.30
N HIS A 68 -4.39 4.64 6.50
CA HIS A 68 -3.31 4.55 5.50
C HIS A 68 -2.93 3.10 5.20
N GLN A 69 -2.80 2.25 6.21
CA GLN A 69 -2.55 0.81 6.04
C GLN A 69 -3.67 0.15 5.24
N ALA A 70 -4.93 0.41 5.58
CA ALA A 70 -6.08 -0.16 4.86
C ALA A 70 -6.13 0.31 3.39
N ALA A 71 -5.79 1.58 3.12
CA ALA A 71 -5.69 2.09 1.75
C ALA A 71 -4.60 1.37 0.95
N MET A 72 -3.41 1.18 1.53
CA MET A 72 -2.30 0.45 0.90
C MET A 72 -2.63 -1.02 0.63
N GLU A 73 -3.27 -1.71 1.59
CA GLU A 73 -3.71 -3.09 1.39
C GLU A 73 -4.77 -3.22 0.29
N LYS A 74 -5.71 -2.28 0.25
CA LYS A 74 -6.75 -2.23 -0.79
C LYS A 74 -6.11 -2.05 -2.15
N GLU A 75 -5.19 -1.11 -2.30
CA GLU A 75 -4.48 -0.84 -3.55
C GLU A 75 -3.65 -2.06 -3.99
N ALA A 76 -2.94 -2.71 -3.08
CA ALA A 76 -2.19 -3.93 -3.37
C ALA A 76 -3.09 -5.07 -3.89
N LYS A 77 -4.29 -5.24 -3.32
CA LYS A 77 -5.28 -6.22 -3.78
C LYS A 77 -5.83 -5.87 -5.17
N VAL A 78 -6.13 -4.59 -5.42
CA VAL A 78 -6.59 -4.11 -6.74
C VAL A 78 -5.51 -4.38 -7.78
N MET A 79 -4.26 -3.97 -7.52
CA MET A 79 -3.10 -4.22 -8.38
C MET A 79 -2.95 -5.69 -8.75
N SER A 80 -3.01 -6.60 -7.77
CA SER A 80 -2.87 -8.04 -8.02
C SER A 80 -4.01 -8.59 -8.90
N ASN A 81 -5.23 -8.12 -8.68
CA ASN A 81 -6.39 -8.55 -9.46
C ASN A 81 -6.33 -8.04 -10.90
N GLU A 82 -5.92 -6.78 -11.10
CA GLU A 82 -5.74 -6.20 -12.43
C GLU A 82 -4.60 -6.88 -13.19
N GLU A 83 -3.49 -7.21 -12.52
CA GLU A 83 -2.39 -7.98 -13.13
C GLU A 83 -2.87 -9.33 -13.65
N LYS A 84 -3.67 -10.07 -12.85
CA LYS A 84 -4.24 -11.35 -13.27
C LYS A 84 -5.16 -11.19 -14.48
N LYS A 85 -6.05 -10.20 -14.47
CA LYS A 85 -6.94 -9.91 -15.61
C LYS A 85 -6.16 -9.56 -16.88
N PHE A 86 -5.12 -8.75 -16.73
CA PHE A 86 -4.25 -8.37 -17.83
C PHE A 86 -3.52 -9.58 -18.45
N GLN A 87 -2.91 -10.43 -17.62
CA GLN A 87 -2.26 -11.66 -18.07
C GLN A 87 -3.23 -12.60 -18.77
N GLN A 88 -4.42 -12.81 -18.18
CA GLN A 88 -5.46 -13.66 -18.77
C GLN A 88 -5.91 -13.14 -20.14
N HIS A 89 -6.06 -11.82 -20.29
CA HIS A 89 -6.42 -11.22 -21.58
C HIS A 89 -5.37 -11.49 -22.66
N ILE A 90 -4.08 -11.28 -22.35
CA ILE A 90 -2.99 -11.56 -23.29
C ILE A 90 -2.96 -13.06 -23.64
N GLN A 91 -3.03 -13.94 -22.63
CA GLN A 91 -3.02 -15.39 -22.86
C GLN A 91 -4.21 -15.86 -23.69
N ALA A 92 -5.40 -15.29 -23.49
CA ALA A 92 -6.57 -15.60 -24.30
C ALA A 92 -6.37 -15.20 -25.77
N GLN A 93 -5.78 -14.02 -26.02
CA GLN A 93 -5.42 -13.58 -27.36
C GLN A 93 -4.38 -14.49 -28.01
N GLN A 94 -3.31 -14.83 -27.28
CA GLN A 94 -2.25 -15.74 -27.73
C GLN A 94 -2.78 -17.13 -28.08
N LYS A 95 -3.70 -17.67 -27.26
CA LYS A 95 -4.38 -18.94 -27.53
C LYS A 95 -5.22 -18.88 -28.80
N LYS A 96 -5.95 -17.79 -29.02
CA LYS A 96 -6.76 -17.59 -30.23
C LYS A 96 -5.88 -17.52 -31.48
N GLU A 97 -4.78 -16.77 -31.41
CA GLU A 97 -3.79 -16.67 -32.48
C GLU A 97 -3.16 -18.03 -32.80
N LEU A 98 -2.73 -18.78 -31.77
CA LEU A 98 -2.15 -20.11 -31.92
C LEU A 98 -3.14 -21.09 -32.58
N ASN A 99 -4.39 -21.11 -32.14
CA ASN A 99 -5.41 -21.95 -32.75
C ASN A 99 -5.62 -21.61 -34.23
N SER A 100 -5.72 -20.33 -34.57
CA SER A 100 -5.85 -19.87 -35.95
C SER A 100 -4.63 -20.25 -36.80
N PHE A 101 -3.43 -20.15 -36.23
CA PHE A 101 -2.18 -20.52 -36.88
C PHE A 101 -2.13 -22.02 -37.18
N LEU A 102 -2.46 -22.87 -36.21
CA LEU A 102 -2.50 -24.33 -36.37
C LEU A 102 -3.55 -24.77 -37.40
N GLU A 103 -4.71 -24.11 -37.44
CA GLU A 103 -5.71 -24.36 -38.47
C GLU A 103 -5.23 -23.98 -39.87
N SER A 104 -4.45 -22.91 -39.99
CA SER A 104 -3.82 -22.50 -41.26
C SER A 104 -2.78 -23.54 -41.71
N GLN A 105 -1.88 -23.96 -40.80
CA GLN A 105 -0.88 -25.00 -41.10
C GLN A 105 -1.52 -26.30 -41.57
N LYS A 106 -2.63 -26.73 -40.94
CA LYS A 106 -3.35 -27.95 -41.36
C LYS A 106 -3.92 -27.82 -42.78
N ARG A 107 -4.48 -26.66 -43.13
CA ARG A 107 -5.01 -26.40 -44.47
C ARG A 107 -3.89 -26.37 -45.51
N GLU A 108 -2.79 -25.69 -45.20
CA GLU A 108 -1.62 -25.60 -46.08
C GLU A 108 -0.94 -26.96 -46.27
N TYR A 109 -0.81 -27.76 -45.21
CA TYR A 109 -0.29 -29.12 -45.30
C TYR A 109 -1.13 -29.99 -46.23
N LYS A 110 -2.47 -29.87 -46.15
CA LYS A 110 -3.38 -30.62 -47.03
C LYS A 110 -3.15 -30.24 -48.50
N LEU A 111 -3.08 -28.95 -48.80
CA LEU A 111 -2.83 -28.44 -50.14
C LEU A 111 -1.46 -28.89 -50.67
N ARG A 112 -0.40 -28.72 -49.86
CA ARG A 112 0.96 -29.10 -50.27
C ARG A 112 1.10 -30.61 -50.48
N LYS A 113 0.41 -31.41 -49.67
CA LYS A 113 0.35 -32.87 -49.84
C LYS A 113 -0.36 -33.27 -51.13
N GLU A 114 -1.39 -32.54 -51.56
CA GLU A 114 -2.07 -32.76 -52.85
C GLU A 114 -1.15 -32.39 -54.02
N GLN A 115 -0.48 -31.22 -53.96
CA GLN A 115 0.51 -30.81 -54.96
C GLN A 115 1.67 -31.81 -55.11
N LEU A 116 2.22 -32.30 -54.01
CA LEU A 116 3.30 -33.30 -54.04
C LEU A 116 2.86 -34.62 -54.71
N LYS A 117 1.56 -34.95 -54.71
CA LYS A 117 1.05 -36.12 -55.44
C LYS A 117 0.94 -35.84 -56.94
N GLU A 118 0.51 -34.65 -57.32
CA GLU A 118 0.44 -34.22 -58.73
C GLU A 118 1.84 -34.18 -59.36
N GLU A 119 2.81 -33.54 -58.69
CA GLU A 119 4.22 -33.49 -59.10
C GLU A 119 4.82 -34.91 -59.32
N LEU A 120 4.42 -35.89 -58.50
CA LEU A 120 4.87 -37.28 -58.60
C LEU A 120 4.26 -38.04 -59.79
N ASN A 121 3.05 -37.63 -60.20
CA ASN A 121 2.29 -38.21 -61.31
C ASN A 121 2.83 -37.75 -62.66
N GLU A 122 3.32 -36.51 -62.75
CA GLU A 122 3.94 -35.95 -63.94
C GLU A 122 5.31 -36.59 -64.25
N ASN A 123 6.08 -36.94 -63.22
CA ASN A 123 7.41 -37.52 -63.36
C ASN A 123 7.38 -39.06 -63.53
N GLN A 124 6.80 -39.58 -64.61
CA GLN A 124 6.64 -41.04 -64.80
C GLN A 124 7.95 -41.83 -64.95
N SER A 125 9.06 -41.17 -65.31
CA SER A 125 10.36 -41.81 -65.56
C SER A 125 11.20 -42.10 -64.30
N THR A 126 10.83 -41.57 -63.14
CA THR A 126 11.60 -41.77 -61.90
C THR A 126 11.28 -43.12 -61.23
N PRO A 127 12.29 -43.92 -60.81
CA PRO A 127 12.08 -45.19 -60.13
C PRO A 127 11.19 -45.10 -58.88
N LYS A 128 10.37 -46.11 -58.63
CA LYS A 128 9.39 -46.16 -57.52
C LYS A 128 10.04 -45.95 -56.14
N LYS A 129 11.23 -46.50 -55.91
CA LYS A 129 11.96 -46.38 -54.63
C LYS A 129 12.39 -44.92 -54.37
N GLU A 130 12.95 -44.26 -55.38
CA GLU A 130 13.37 -42.86 -55.30
C GLU A 130 12.17 -41.92 -55.08
N LYS A 131 11.05 -42.16 -55.78
CA LYS A 131 9.81 -41.41 -55.57
C LYS A 131 9.30 -41.50 -54.12
N GLN A 132 9.36 -42.69 -53.52
CA GLN A 132 8.91 -42.91 -52.15
C GLN A 132 9.82 -42.19 -51.13
N GLU A 133 11.13 -42.29 -51.32
CA GLU A 133 12.13 -41.65 -50.45
C GLU A 133 12.06 -40.12 -50.56
N TRP A 134 11.94 -39.58 -51.77
CA TRP A 134 11.73 -38.15 -52.00
C TRP A 134 10.44 -37.65 -51.32
N LEU A 135 9.32 -38.37 -51.48
CA LEU A 135 8.05 -37.98 -50.87
C LEU A 135 8.12 -38.03 -49.32
N SER A 136 8.85 -39.00 -48.77
CA SER A 136 9.08 -39.08 -47.33
C SER A 136 9.86 -37.87 -46.84
N LYS A 137 10.97 -37.55 -47.51
CA LYS A 137 11.81 -36.40 -47.19
C LYS A 137 11.07 -35.07 -47.31
N GLN A 138 10.22 -34.91 -48.32
CA GLN A 138 9.38 -33.71 -48.47
C GLN A 138 8.38 -33.57 -47.31
N LYS A 139 7.73 -34.65 -46.89
CA LYS A 139 6.80 -34.60 -45.74
C LYS A 139 7.52 -34.26 -44.44
N GLU A 140 8.69 -34.85 -44.21
CA GLU A 140 9.52 -34.58 -43.04
C GLU A 140 9.96 -33.11 -43.01
N ASN A 141 10.44 -32.57 -44.15
CA ASN A 141 10.82 -31.17 -44.26
C ASN A 141 9.65 -30.22 -43.94
N ILE A 142 8.45 -30.52 -44.46
CA ILE A 142 7.25 -29.71 -44.17
C ILE A 142 6.92 -29.77 -42.68
N GLN A 143 6.95 -30.94 -42.06
CA GLN A 143 6.69 -31.08 -40.62
C GLN A 143 7.73 -30.36 -39.76
N HIS A 144 9.01 -30.47 -40.13
CA HIS A 144 10.10 -29.76 -39.44
C HIS A 144 9.90 -28.25 -39.52
N PHE A 145 9.62 -27.72 -40.72
CA PHE A 145 9.36 -26.30 -40.91
C PHE A 145 8.13 -25.81 -40.12
N GLN A 146 7.06 -26.61 -40.11
CA GLN A 146 5.85 -26.32 -39.32
C GLN A 146 6.13 -26.27 -37.82
N ALA A 147 6.90 -27.23 -37.30
CA ALA A 147 7.30 -27.28 -35.90
C ALA A 147 8.20 -26.10 -35.51
N GLU A 148 9.13 -25.71 -36.39
CA GLU A 148 10.01 -24.56 -36.18
C GLU A 148 9.21 -23.24 -36.12
N GLU A 149 8.26 -23.04 -37.04
CA GLU A 149 7.41 -21.85 -37.05
C GLU A 149 6.47 -21.79 -35.83
N GLU A 150 5.92 -22.92 -35.39
CA GLU A 150 5.14 -22.99 -34.15
C GLU A 150 6.01 -22.61 -32.94
N ALA A 151 7.23 -23.16 -32.86
CA ALA A 151 8.17 -22.83 -31.79
C ALA A 151 8.57 -21.34 -31.81
N ASN A 152 8.76 -20.76 -33.00
CA ASN A 152 9.02 -19.33 -33.18
C ASN A 152 7.85 -18.47 -32.70
N LEU A 153 6.60 -18.84 -33.04
CA LEU A 153 5.40 -18.17 -32.56
C LEU A 153 5.30 -18.20 -31.03
N LEU A 154 5.43 -19.38 -30.42
CA LEU A 154 5.38 -19.54 -28.97
C LEU A 154 6.49 -18.75 -28.25
N ARG A 155 7.70 -18.70 -28.84
CA ARG A 155 8.80 -17.88 -28.32
C ARG A 155 8.45 -16.39 -28.34
N ARG A 156 7.90 -15.89 -29.45
CA ARG A 156 7.45 -14.48 -29.57
C ARG A 156 6.33 -14.16 -28.57
N GLN A 157 5.34 -15.03 -28.44
CA GLN A 157 4.26 -14.87 -27.47
C GLN A 157 4.79 -14.81 -26.03
N ARG A 158 5.75 -15.67 -25.65
CA ARG A 158 6.39 -15.64 -24.34
C ARG A 158 7.10 -14.32 -24.07
N GLN A 159 7.93 -13.87 -25.02
CA GLN A 159 8.67 -12.60 -24.90
C GLN A 159 7.73 -11.39 -24.78
N TYR A 160 6.65 -11.39 -25.57
CA TYR A 160 5.64 -10.35 -25.51
C TYR A 160 4.95 -10.29 -24.14
N LEU A 161 4.49 -11.44 -23.63
CA LEU A 161 3.85 -11.51 -22.32
C LEU A 161 4.78 -11.02 -21.20
N GLU A 162 6.06 -11.42 -21.23
CA GLU A 162 7.04 -10.99 -20.24
C GLU A 162 7.26 -9.47 -20.27
N LEU A 163 7.45 -8.89 -21.46
CA LEU A 163 7.62 -7.46 -21.64
C LEU A 163 6.41 -6.67 -21.16
N GLU A 164 5.22 -7.08 -21.54
CA GLU A 164 3.97 -6.40 -21.18
C GLU A 164 3.68 -6.54 -19.68
N CYS A 165 3.93 -7.70 -19.07
CA CYS A 165 3.87 -7.86 -17.61
C CYS A 165 4.82 -6.90 -16.89
N ARG A 166 6.06 -6.76 -17.38
CA ARG A 166 7.04 -5.84 -16.79
C ARG A 166 6.59 -4.38 -16.91
N ARG A 167 6.07 -3.98 -18.08
CA ARG A 167 5.51 -2.64 -18.31
C ARG A 167 4.32 -2.36 -17.39
N PHE A 168 3.40 -3.32 -17.27
CA PHE A 168 2.25 -3.24 -16.37
C PHE A 168 2.69 -3.04 -14.92
N LYS A 169 3.59 -3.89 -14.41
CA LYS A 169 4.13 -3.78 -13.05
C LYS A 169 4.79 -2.43 -12.80
N ARG A 170 5.56 -1.91 -13.77
CA ARG A 170 6.17 -0.58 -13.65
C ARG A 170 5.12 0.52 -13.50
N ARG A 171 4.04 0.50 -14.30
CA ARG A 171 2.95 1.48 -14.19
C ARG A 171 2.28 1.42 -12.81
N MET A 172 1.98 0.22 -12.33
CA MET A 172 1.33 0.06 -11.02
C MET A 172 2.24 0.46 -9.86
N LEU A 173 3.54 0.16 -9.94
CA LEU A 173 4.50 0.59 -8.93
C LEU A 173 4.56 2.12 -8.81
N LEU A 174 4.51 2.84 -9.94
CA LEU A 174 4.45 4.30 -9.93
C LEU A 174 3.14 4.82 -9.31
N GLY A 175 2.01 4.19 -9.63
CA GLY A 175 0.72 4.50 -9.00
C GLY A 175 0.76 4.31 -7.47
N ARG A 176 1.30 3.19 -7.01
CA ARG A 176 1.50 2.92 -5.57
C ARG A 176 2.40 3.95 -4.92
N HIS A 177 3.50 4.31 -5.57
CA HIS A 177 4.42 5.32 -5.05
C HIS A 177 3.75 6.71 -4.93
N ASN A 178 2.93 7.10 -5.89
CA ASN A 178 2.16 8.35 -5.80
C ASN A 178 1.18 8.32 -4.62
N LEU A 179 0.47 7.19 -4.43
CA LEU A 179 -0.38 7.01 -3.26
C LEU A 179 0.42 7.11 -1.95
N GLU A 180 1.57 6.45 -1.85
CA GLU A 180 2.46 6.55 -0.68
C GLU A 180 2.85 8.02 -0.41
N GLN A 181 3.21 8.79 -1.45
CA GLN A 181 3.54 10.21 -1.30
C GLN A 181 2.35 11.04 -0.80
N ASP A 182 1.14 10.80 -1.32
CA ASP A 182 -0.06 11.53 -0.91
C ASP A 182 -0.44 11.22 0.54
N LEU A 183 -0.31 9.96 0.98
CA LEU A 183 -0.52 9.56 2.38
C LEU A 183 0.51 10.22 3.31
N VAL A 184 1.79 10.24 2.92
CA VAL A 184 2.84 10.93 3.71
C VAL A 184 2.55 12.43 3.85
N ARG A 185 2.10 13.09 2.76
CA ARG A 185 1.69 14.50 2.82
C ARG A 185 0.52 14.73 3.77
N GLU A 186 -0.45 13.81 3.84
CA GLU A 186 -1.56 13.89 4.79
C GLU A 186 -1.06 13.84 6.25
N VAL A 187 -0.02 13.05 6.53
CA VAL A 187 0.65 13.04 7.85
C VAL A 187 1.34 14.38 8.10
N SER A 188 2.15 14.87 7.16
CA SER A 188 2.90 16.13 7.32
C SER A 188 1.98 17.35 7.49
N LEU A 189 0.85 17.42 6.77
CA LEU A 189 -0.15 18.48 6.93
C LEU A 189 -0.90 18.37 8.26
N SER A 190 -1.01 17.17 8.83
CA SER A 190 -1.57 16.99 10.17
C SER A 190 -0.59 17.49 11.23
N ASP A 191 0.71 17.30 11.00
CA ASP A 191 1.78 17.84 11.85
C ASP A 191 1.91 19.38 11.71
N GLU A 192 1.76 19.95 10.52
CA GLU A 192 1.88 21.41 10.27
C GLU A 192 0.68 22.23 10.75
N LYS A 193 -0.46 21.60 11.07
CA LYS A 193 -1.62 22.32 11.60
C LYS A 193 -1.45 22.80 13.04
N PHE A 194 -0.30 22.51 13.68
CA PHE A 194 0.02 22.95 15.04
C PHE A 194 1.49 23.33 15.21
#